data_AF-A0A7S0C0K4-F1
#
_entry.id   AF-A0A7S0C0K4-F1
#
_cell.length_a   1.000
_cell.length_b   1.000
_cell.length_c   1.000
_cell.angle_alpha   90.00
_cell.angle_beta   90.00
_cell.angle_gamma   90.00
#
_symmetry.space_group_name_H-M   'P 1'
#
loop_
_entity.id
_entity.type
_entity.pdbx_description
1 polymer ?
#
loop_
_entity_poly.entity_id
_entity_poly.type
_entity_poly.pdbx_seq_one_letter_code
_entity_poly.pdbx_strand_id
1 'polypeptide(L)'
;TICCNAEGNCQKNIEVSSYSDTFIGLSILFGLVFFVYIGSKVSTFKGMEKYIWTDIDVVSTIGDDTIYVFFLSRHPFAWAIAVSCVILQTMILILFVDAVDFQKPGNDWKYTMSCAPFDLSCEDDKATTPSGYMLFTVVMVAWVLEDVISSLKIIIHAITRKRVDSAFSGMLILAITSLTIYTSV
;
A
#
# COMPACT_ATOMS: atom_id res chain seq x y z
N THR A 1 19.63 3.62 -33.31
CA THR A 1 19.22 2.22 -33.53
C THR A 1 19.14 1.49 -32.21
N ILE A 2 17.92 1.09 -31.80
CA ILE A 2 17.51 -0.30 -31.52
C ILE A 2 16.12 -0.24 -30.87
N CYS A 3 15.14 -0.71 -31.64
CA CYS A 3 14.08 -1.54 -31.12
C CYS A 3 14.19 -2.89 -31.89
N CYS A 4 13.91 -4.06 -31.28
CA CYS A 4 13.76 -5.34 -32.04
C CYS A 4 13.96 -6.68 -31.24
N ASN A 5 12.95 -7.56 -30.98
CA ASN A 5 13.05 -8.79 -30.14
C ASN A 5 12.71 -10.16 -30.81
N ALA A 6 12.38 -11.16 -29.97
CA ALA A 6 12.08 -12.56 -30.32
C ALA A 6 10.77 -12.85 -31.07
N GLU A 7 9.74 -11.99 -31.02
CA GLU A 7 8.78 -11.88 -32.14
C GLU A 7 9.22 -10.76 -33.09
N GLY A 8 9.66 -9.65 -32.49
CA GLY A 8 10.02 -8.43 -33.18
C GLY A 8 9.83 -7.14 -32.37
N ASN A 9 10.05 -7.13 -31.03
CA ASN A 9 9.68 -6.04 -30.09
C ASN A 9 10.71 -5.72 -28.93
N CYS A 10 11.77 -4.89 -29.10
CA CYS A 10 12.70 -4.56 -27.97
C CYS A 10 12.91 -3.06 -27.77
N GLN A 11 13.66 -2.73 -26.72
CA GLN A 11 14.56 -1.58 -26.66
C GLN A 11 15.85 -2.03 -25.93
N LYS A 12 16.91 -1.21 -25.86
CA LYS A 12 18.07 -1.55 -25.02
C LYS A 12 17.62 -1.65 -23.56
N ASN A 13 17.73 -2.83 -22.95
CA ASN A 13 17.45 -3.01 -21.52
C ASN A 13 18.25 -1.99 -20.70
N ILE A 14 17.55 -1.14 -19.96
CA ILE A 14 18.13 -0.55 -18.76
C ILE A 14 18.19 -1.70 -17.75
N GLU A 15 19.38 -2.03 -17.26
CA GLU A 15 19.53 -2.91 -16.11
C GLU A 15 19.05 -2.18 -14.85
N VAL A 16 17.72 -2.07 -14.70
CA VAL A 16 17.11 -1.70 -13.43
C VAL A 16 17.32 -2.90 -12.51
N SER A 17 18.36 -2.82 -11.68
CA SER A 17 18.75 -3.92 -10.80
C SER A 17 17.60 -4.34 -9.88
N SER A 18 17.64 -5.59 -9.41
CA SER A 18 16.59 -6.20 -8.59
C SER A 18 16.45 -5.53 -7.20
N TYR A 19 15.84 -4.35 -7.22
CA TYR A 19 15.48 -3.57 -6.05
C TYR A 19 14.07 -3.93 -5.55
N SER A 20 13.19 -4.54 -6.35
CA SER A 20 11.78 -4.75 -5.96
C SER A 20 11.64 -5.58 -4.66
N ASP A 21 12.12 -6.84 -4.66
CA ASP A 21 12.02 -7.73 -3.50
C ASP A 21 12.75 -7.19 -2.26
N THR A 22 13.93 -6.59 -2.48
CA THR A 22 14.73 -6.02 -1.39
C THR A 22 14.11 -4.74 -0.84
N PHE A 23 13.47 -3.91 -1.67
CA PHE A 23 12.79 -2.67 -1.28
C PHE A 23 11.45 -2.96 -0.60
N ILE A 24 10.69 -3.96 -1.04
CA ILE A 24 9.49 -4.44 -0.34
C ILE A 24 9.89 -4.98 1.05
N GLY A 25 10.90 -5.86 1.12
CA GLY A 25 11.43 -6.37 2.38
C GLY A 25 11.95 -5.27 3.31
N LEU A 26 12.72 -4.31 2.77
CA LEU A 26 13.20 -3.14 3.52
C LEU A 26 12.07 -2.21 3.96
N SER A 27 11.03 -2.01 3.15
CA SER A 27 9.88 -1.16 3.50
C SER A 27 9.04 -1.78 4.62
N ILE A 28 8.81 -3.09 4.57
CA ILE A 28 8.17 -3.84 5.67
C ILE A 28 9.03 -3.75 6.94
N LEU A 29 10.35 -3.96 6.83
CA LEU A 29 11.26 -3.95 7.98
C LEU A 29 11.44 -2.54 8.57
N PHE A 30 11.54 -1.51 7.73
CA PHE A 30 11.60 -0.10 8.15
C PHE A 30 10.27 0.35 8.75
N GLY A 31 9.13 -0.08 8.20
CA GLY A 31 7.81 0.07 8.80
C GLY A 31 7.78 -0.52 10.21
N LEU A 32 8.13 -1.82 10.36
CA LEU A 32 8.18 -2.49 11.67
C LEU A 32 9.11 -1.78 12.67
N VAL A 33 10.31 -1.35 12.25
CA VAL A 33 11.24 -0.60 13.11
C VAL A 33 10.68 0.77 13.48
N PHE A 34 10.07 1.49 12.54
CA PHE A 34 9.42 2.77 12.80
C PHE A 34 8.21 2.61 13.74
N PHE A 35 7.42 1.54 13.63
CA PHE A 35 6.32 1.24 14.55
C PHE A 35 6.82 0.84 15.94
N VAL A 36 7.89 0.06 16.07
CA VAL A 36 8.52 -0.24 17.37
C VAL A 36 9.11 1.05 17.98
N TYR A 37 9.69 1.94 17.16
CA TYR A 37 10.18 3.25 17.60
C TYR A 37 9.05 4.18 18.07
N ILE A 38 7.97 4.31 17.30
CA ILE A 38 6.78 5.09 17.67
C ILE A 38 6.14 4.49 18.93
N GLY A 39 5.92 3.17 19.00
CA GLY A 39 5.34 2.50 20.16
C GLY A 39 6.19 2.63 21.44
N SER A 40 7.51 2.52 21.33
CA SER A 40 8.43 2.73 22.46
C SER A 40 8.50 4.21 22.90
N LYS A 41 8.47 5.16 21.96
CA LYS A 41 8.37 6.59 22.30
C LYS A 41 7.03 6.94 22.92
N VAL A 42 5.91 6.53 22.33
CA VAL A 42 4.55 6.78 22.83
C VAL A 42 4.34 6.17 24.22
N SER A 43 4.77 4.94 24.46
CA SER A 43 4.71 4.32 25.81
C SER A 43 5.60 5.01 26.85
N THR A 44 6.60 5.78 26.42
CA THR A 44 7.42 6.64 27.30
C THR A 44 6.80 8.04 27.49
N PHE A 45 6.00 8.53 26.54
CA PHE A 45 5.53 9.91 26.45
C PHE A 45 4.24 10.19 27.26
N LYS A 46 4.32 10.07 28.58
CA LYS A 46 3.24 10.37 29.56
C LYS A 46 2.59 11.76 29.41
N GLY A 47 3.20 12.70 28.69
CA GLY A 47 2.63 14.03 28.43
C GLY A 47 1.54 14.06 27.36
N MET A 48 1.59 13.17 26.36
CA MET A 48 0.63 13.18 25.24
C MET A 48 -0.69 12.49 25.58
N GLU A 49 -0.66 11.64 26.62
CA GLU A 49 -1.82 11.04 27.27
C GLU A 49 -2.96 12.07 27.40
N LYS A 50 -2.72 13.22 28.04
CA LYS A 50 -3.74 14.23 28.36
C LYS A 50 -4.49 14.84 27.15
N TYR A 51 -3.90 14.85 25.94
CA TYR A 51 -4.50 15.47 24.75
C TYR A 51 -5.24 14.47 23.83
N ILE A 52 -5.06 13.16 24.05
CA ILE A 52 -5.68 12.10 23.23
C ILE A 52 -6.97 11.55 23.89
N TRP A 53 -7.27 11.92 25.14
CA TRP A 53 -8.51 11.53 25.86
C TRP A 53 -9.77 12.30 25.42
N THR A 54 -10.15 12.19 24.16
CA THR A 54 -11.57 11.88 23.89
C THR A 54 -11.71 10.36 23.96
N ASP A 55 -12.89 9.86 24.35
CA ASP A 55 -13.12 8.42 24.40
C ASP A 55 -13.24 7.93 22.95
N ILE A 56 -12.10 7.54 22.36
CA ILE A 56 -12.03 7.09 20.97
C ILE A 56 -12.80 5.78 20.89
N ASP A 57 -14.02 5.85 20.35
CA ASP A 57 -14.74 4.68 19.94
C ASP A 57 -14.01 4.06 18.74
N VAL A 58 -13.35 2.94 19.03
CA VAL A 58 -12.53 2.20 18.08
C VAL A 58 -13.38 1.64 16.94
N VAL A 59 -14.67 1.36 17.17
CA VAL A 59 -15.58 0.86 16.13
C VAL A 59 -15.86 1.97 15.12
N SER A 60 -16.34 3.12 15.59
CA SER A 60 -16.58 4.28 14.71
C SER A 60 -15.32 4.83 14.03
N THR A 61 -14.14 4.67 14.65
CA THR A 61 -12.84 5.06 14.04
C THR A 61 -12.37 4.09 12.96
N ILE A 62 -12.72 2.79 13.08
CA ILE A 62 -12.52 1.79 12.03
C ILE A 62 -13.58 1.96 10.92
N GLY A 63 -14.77 2.46 11.27
CA GLY A 63 -15.94 2.52 10.41
C GLY A 63 -16.76 1.24 10.53
N ASP A 64 -18.00 1.37 10.99
CA ASP A 64 -18.92 0.25 11.29
C ASP A 64 -19.17 -0.69 10.10
N ASP A 65 -19.10 -0.15 8.88
CA ASP A 65 -19.31 -0.88 7.61
C ASP A 65 -18.05 -1.61 7.11
N THR A 66 -16.90 -1.52 7.79
CA THR A 66 -15.66 -2.14 7.33
C THR A 66 -15.43 -3.54 7.90
N ILE A 67 -14.79 -4.40 7.09
CA ILE A 67 -14.49 -5.78 7.49
C ILE A 67 -13.54 -5.88 8.69
N TYR A 68 -12.78 -4.82 8.99
CA TYR A 68 -11.79 -4.81 10.05
C TYR A 68 -12.40 -4.79 11.44
N VAL A 69 -13.65 -4.30 11.59
CA VAL A 69 -14.41 -4.38 12.85
C VAL A 69 -14.52 -5.83 13.35
N PHE A 70 -14.59 -6.81 12.45
CA PHE A 70 -14.69 -8.22 12.83
C PHE A 70 -13.46 -8.75 13.60
N PHE A 71 -12.28 -8.14 13.48
CA PHE A 71 -11.11 -8.50 14.31
C PHE A 71 -11.27 -8.10 15.79
N LEU A 72 -12.13 -7.12 16.10
CA LEU A 72 -12.49 -6.76 17.49
C LEU A 72 -13.52 -7.74 18.10
N SER A 73 -14.16 -8.57 17.27
CA SER A 73 -15.11 -9.59 17.75
C SER A 73 -14.39 -10.76 18.41
N ARG A 74 -15.01 -11.32 19.46
CA ARG A 74 -14.55 -12.57 20.10
C ARG A 74 -15.05 -13.83 19.39
N HIS A 75 -15.91 -13.70 18.37
CA HIS A 75 -16.47 -14.85 17.67
C HIS A 75 -15.50 -15.37 16.59
N PRO A 76 -15.12 -16.66 16.60
CA PRO A 76 -14.16 -17.21 15.65
C PRO A 76 -14.67 -17.19 14.21
N PHE A 77 -15.99 -17.21 14.01
CA PHE A 77 -16.63 -17.09 12.70
C PHE A 77 -16.45 -15.68 12.08
N ALA A 78 -16.52 -14.62 12.90
CA ALA A 78 -16.23 -13.26 12.47
C ALA A 78 -14.77 -13.11 12.05
N TRP A 79 -13.85 -13.70 12.82
CA TRP A 79 -12.43 -13.77 12.46
C TRP A 79 -12.18 -14.53 11.15
N ALA A 80 -12.87 -15.65 10.92
CA ALA A 80 -12.74 -16.40 9.66
C ALA A 80 -13.14 -15.55 8.45
N ILE A 81 -14.27 -14.83 8.52
CA ILE A 81 -14.72 -13.89 7.48
C ILE A 81 -13.69 -12.78 7.25
N ALA A 82 -13.22 -12.13 8.33
CA ALA A 82 -12.24 -11.05 8.26
C ALA A 82 -10.94 -11.50 7.57
N VAL A 83 -10.42 -12.66 7.97
CA VAL A 83 -9.21 -13.26 7.37
C VAL A 83 -9.44 -13.61 5.89
N SER A 84 -10.58 -14.18 5.52
CA SER A 84 -10.89 -14.47 4.11
C SER A 84 -10.92 -13.21 3.24
N CYS A 85 -11.54 -12.13 3.71
CA CYS A 85 -11.57 -10.85 2.99
C CYS A 85 -10.18 -10.22 2.89
N VAL A 86 -9.38 -10.25 3.95
CA VAL A 86 -7.99 -9.76 3.94
C VAL A 86 -7.12 -10.55 2.97
N ILE A 87 -7.28 -11.88 2.90
CA ILE A 87 -6.59 -12.73 1.91
C ILE A 87 -7.00 -12.31 0.49
N LEU A 88 -8.30 -12.16 0.21
CA LEU A 88 -8.78 -11.75 -1.12
C LEU A 88 -8.25 -10.36 -1.51
N GLN A 89 -8.29 -9.38 -0.60
CA GLN A 89 -7.74 -8.05 -0.83
C GLN A 89 -6.22 -8.10 -1.07
N THR A 90 -5.49 -8.92 -0.31
CA THR A 90 -4.05 -9.13 -0.50
C THR A 90 -3.75 -9.79 -1.85
N MET A 91 -4.55 -10.78 -2.28
CA MET A 91 -4.40 -11.41 -3.60
C MET A 91 -4.65 -10.43 -4.74
N ILE A 92 -5.66 -9.55 -4.62
CA ILE A 92 -5.91 -8.47 -5.59
C ILE A 92 -4.71 -7.51 -5.64
N LEU A 93 -4.18 -7.09 -4.49
CA LEU A 93 -2.99 -6.23 -4.44
C LEU A 93 -1.75 -6.92 -5.03
N ILE A 94 -1.56 -8.22 -4.81
CA ILE A 94 -0.48 -9.00 -5.43
C ILE A 94 -0.61 -9.01 -6.96
N LEU A 95 -1.83 -9.15 -7.52
CA LEU A 95 -2.04 -9.04 -8.97
C LEU A 95 -1.67 -7.65 -9.52
N PHE A 96 -1.89 -6.57 -8.75
CA PHE A 96 -1.42 -5.24 -9.12
C PHE A 96 0.10 -5.09 -9.03
N VAL A 97 0.76 -5.62 -7.99
CA VAL A 97 2.24 -5.66 -7.91
C VAL A 97 2.82 -6.40 -9.11
N ASP A 98 2.26 -7.56 -9.43
CA ASP A 98 2.65 -8.45 -10.55
C ASP A 98 2.36 -7.82 -11.94
N ALA A 99 1.41 -6.89 -12.04
CA ALA A 99 1.16 -6.09 -13.25
C ALA A 99 2.10 -4.86 -13.36
N VAL A 100 2.56 -4.31 -12.24
CA VAL A 100 3.54 -3.20 -12.19
C VAL A 100 4.99 -3.72 -12.28
N ASP A 101 5.23 -5.03 -12.17
CA ASP A 101 6.57 -5.60 -12.35
C ASP A 101 7.08 -5.44 -13.79
N PHE A 102 7.93 -4.42 -13.98
CA PHE A 102 8.65 -4.12 -15.22
C PHE A 102 9.55 -5.26 -15.72
N GLN A 103 9.89 -6.24 -14.86
CA GLN A 103 10.73 -7.39 -15.24
C GLN A 103 9.91 -8.55 -15.81
N LYS A 104 8.59 -8.56 -15.62
CA LYS A 104 7.72 -9.67 -16.04
C LYS A 104 7.67 -9.81 -17.57
N PRO A 105 7.95 -11.00 -18.13
CA PRO A 105 7.84 -11.22 -19.57
C PRO A 105 6.38 -11.11 -20.02
N GLY A 106 6.13 -10.21 -20.98
CA GLY A 106 4.78 -9.91 -21.47
C GLY A 106 4.09 -8.73 -20.76
N ASN A 107 4.79 -7.94 -19.94
CA ASN A 107 4.23 -6.71 -19.40
C ASN A 107 4.23 -5.56 -20.44
N ASP A 108 3.08 -4.95 -20.68
CA ASP A 108 2.86 -3.86 -21.66
C ASP A 108 3.64 -2.59 -21.31
N TRP A 109 3.99 -2.37 -20.04
CA TRP A 109 4.88 -1.28 -19.59
C TRP A 109 6.25 -1.26 -20.28
N LYS A 110 6.63 -2.34 -20.99
CA LYS A 110 7.86 -2.44 -21.79
C LYS A 110 7.82 -1.65 -23.10
N TYR A 111 6.65 -1.26 -23.60
CA TYR A 111 6.48 -0.58 -24.88
C TYR A 111 5.97 0.85 -24.71
N THR A 112 6.83 1.73 -24.21
CA THR A 112 6.49 3.16 -24.11
C THR A 112 6.59 3.88 -25.45
N MET A 113 7.30 3.31 -26.43
CA MET A 113 7.53 3.92 -27.75
C MET A 113 6.77 3.15 -28.83
N SER A 114 5.91 3.85 -29.56
CA SER A 114 5.24 3.36 -30.78
C SER A 114 5.97 3.92 -32.01
N CYS A 115 6.27 3.07 -32.99
CA CYS A 115 6.99 3.45 -34.20
C CYS A 115 6.12 3.15 -35.42
N ALA A 116 5.81 4.17 -36.24
CA ALA A 116 5.04 3.97 -37.46
C ALA A 116 5.86 3.15 -38.49
N PRO A 117 5.24 2.25 -39.28
CA PRO A 117 5.96 1.32 -40.17
C PRO A 117 6.75 1.98 -41.31
N PHE A 118 6.60 3.29 -41.52
CA PHE A 118 7.28 4.07 -42.56
C PHE A 118 8.06 5.27 -42.02
N ASP A 119 8.14 5.45 -40.70
CA ASP A 119 8.85 6.57 -40.09
C ASP A 119 10.01 6.08 -39.20
N LEU A 120 11.04 6.90 -39.09
CA LEU A 120 12.20 6.71 -38.22
C LEU A 120 12.03 7.43 -36.87
N SER A 121 11.05 8.33 -36.73
CA SER A 121 10.62 8.84 -35.42
C SER A 121 9.64 7.86 -34.76
N CYS A 122 10.01 7.37 -33.58
CA CYS A 122 9.08 6.74 -32.65
C CYS A 122 8.56 7.81 -31.68
N GLU A 123 7.28 7.77 -31.36
CA GLU A 123 6.64 8.66 -30.39
C GLU A 123 6.40 7.92 -29.07
N ASP A 124 6.49 8.63 -27.94
CA ASP A 124 6.20 8.08 -26.62
C ASP A 124 4.67 8.02 -26.47
N ASP A 125 4.10 6.81 -26.58
CA ASP A 125 2.65 6.56 -26.55
C ASP A 125 2.12 6.46 -25.10
N LYS A 126 2.91 6.97 -24.13
CA LYS A 126 2.45 7.16 -22.75
C LYS A 126 1.31 8.16 -22.69
N ALA A 127 0.09 7.61 -22.58
CA ALA A 127 -1.11 8.35 -22.20
C ALA A 127 -1.04 9.03 -20.80
N THR A 128 0.04 8.82 -20.03
CA THR A 128 0.20 9.38 -18.68
C THR A 128 0.77 10.81 -18.70
N THR A 129 -0.12 11.79 -18.65
CA THR A 129 0.26 13.21 -18.54
C THR A 129 0.72 13.59 -17.13
N PRO A 130 1.64 14.57 -16.96
CA PRO A 130 2.04 15.07 -15.63
C PRO A 130 0.88 15.63 -14.80
N SER A 131 -0.11 16.24 -15.45
CA SER A 131 -1.37 16.67 -14.83
C SER A 131 -2.23 15.50 -14.35
N GLY A 132 -2.27 14.40 -15.12
CA GLY A 132 -2.89 13.13 -14.71
C GLY A 132 -2.26 12.56 -13.44
N TYR A 133 -0.92 12.46 -13.39
CA TYR A 133 -0.20 12.02 -12.18
C TYR A 133 -0.45 12.94 -10.98
N MET A 134 -0.46 14.26 -11.18
CA MET A 134 -0.74 15.21 -10.09
C MET A 134 -2.16 15.06 -9.53
N LEU A 135 -3.16 14.94 -10.40
CA LEU A 135 -4.56 14.76 -10.00
C LEU A 135 -4.76 13.40 -9.30
N PHE A 136 -4.14 12.34 -9.84
CA PHE A 136 -4.12 11.03 -9.23
C PHE A 136 -3.51 11.05 -7.83
N THR A 137 -2.35 11.69 -7.66
CA THR A 137 -1.67 11.83 -6.36
C THR A 137 -2.54 12.55 -5.34
N VAL A 138 -3.23 13.63 -5.74
CA VAL A 138 -4.14 14.38 -4.86
C VAL A 138 -5.33 13.52 -4.43
N VAL A 139 -5.94 12.77 -5.36
CA VAL A 139 -7.04 11.85 -5.03
C VAL A 139 -6.56 10.73 -4.11
N MET A 140 -5.44 10.07 -4.44
CA MET A 140 -4.86 9.01 -3.61
C MET A 140 -4.56 9.50 -2.20
N VAL A 141 -3.90 10.66 -2.03
CA VAL A 141 -3.62 11.24 -0.71
C VAL A 141 -4.92 11.56 0.03
N ALA A 142 -5.93 12.13 -0.62
CA ALA A 142 -7.19 12.49 0.03
C ALA A 142 -7.94 11.27 0.60
N TRP A 143 -7.95 10.14 -0.12
CA TRP A 143 -8.62 8.91 0.32
C TRP A 143 -7.77 8.11 1.32
N VAL A 144 -6.48 7.91 1.03
CA VAL A 144 -5.57 7.10 1.87
C VAL A 144 -5.28 7.75 3.22
N LEU A 145 -5.26 9.08 3.31
CA LEU A 145 -4.90 9.78 4.54
C LEU A 145 -5.90 9.52 5.67
N GLU A 146 -7.18 9.27 5.36
CA GLU A 146 -8.19 8.89 6.35
C GLU A 146 -7.84 7.55 7.02
N ASP A 147 -7.57 6.50 6.22
CA ASP A 147 -7.13 5.18 6.69
C ASP A 147 -5.85 5.28 7.55
N VAL A 148 -4.86 6.07 7.12
CA VAL A 148 -3.60 6.26 7.86
C VAL A 148 -3.84 6.96 9.20
N ILE A 149 -4.66 8.01 9.23
CA ILE A 149 -4.97 8.74 10.48
C ILE A 149 -5.78 7.84 11.43
N SER A 150 -6.78 7.11 10.93
CA SER A 150 -7.62 6.23 11.73
C SER A 150 -6.84 5.05 12.30
N SER A 151 -6.06 4.34 11.48
CA SER A 151 -5.20 3.25 11.93
C SER A 151 -4.17 3.69 12.98
N LEU A 152 -3.53 4.86 12.81
CA LEU A 152 -2.62 5.42 13.82
C LEU A 152 -3.34 5.75 15.14
N LYS A 153 -4.54 6.35 15.11
CA LYS A 153 -5.36 6.59 16.32
C LYS A 153 -5.66 5.28 17.06
N ILE A 154 -6.07 4.24 16.33
CA ILE A 154 -6.40 2.93 16.87
C ILE A 154 -5.16 2.28 17.53
N ILE A 155 -4.00 2.30 16.85
CA ILE A 155 -2.75 1.76 17.38
C ILE A 155 -2.34 2.48 18.67
N ILE A 156 -2.40 3.82 18.71
CA ILE A 156 -2.05 4.62 19.90
C ILE A 156 -3.01 4.33 21.07
N HIS A 157 -4.32 4.27 20.80
CA HIS A 157 -5.32 3.91 21.80
C HIS A 157 -5.07 2.50 22.35
N ALA A 158 -4.80 1.54 21.46
CA ALA A 158 -4.56 0.14 21.79
C ALA A 158 -3.30 -0.06 22.65
N ILE A 159 -2.19 0.64 22.34
CA ILE A 159 -0.96 0.64 23.13
C ILE A 159 -1.24 1.22 24.53
N THR A 160 -1.93 2.35 24.61
CA THR A 160 -2.27 3.01 25.89
C THR A 160 -3.18 2.14 26.77
N ARG A 161 -4.18 1.47 26.17
CA ARG A 161 -5.09 0.55 26.87
C ARG A 161 -4.57 -0.89 27.02
N LYS A 162 -3.38 -1.21 26.51
CA LYS A 162 -2.80 -2.57 26.44
C LYS A 162 -3.72 -3.61 25.77
N ARG A 163 -4.47 -3.20 24.75
CA ARG A 163 -5.41 -4.03 24.00
C ARG A 163 -4.76 -4.56 22.71
N VAL A 164 -4.29 -5.81 22.75
CA VAL A 164 -3.55 -6.44 21.65
C VAL A 164 -4.41 -6.70 20.41
N ASP A 165 -5.71 -6.93 20.61
CA ASP A 165 -6.75 -7.08 19.59
C ASP A 165 -6.94 -5.81 18.77
N SER A 166 -7.14 -4.66 19.44
CA SER A 166 -7.24 -3.36 18.77
C SER A 166 -5.92 -2.97 18.08
N ALA A 167 -4.77 -3.29 18.69
CA ALA A 167 -3.47 -3.01 18.08
C ALA A 167 -3.26 -3.82 16.80
N PHE A 168 -3.62 -5.11 16.82
CA PHE A 168 -3.53 -5.99 15.65
C PHE A 168 -4.39 -5.48 14.49
N SER A 169 -5.65 -5.12 14.75
CA SER A 169 -6.54 -4.57 13.71
C SER A 169 -5.99 -3.28 13.12
N GLY A 170 -5.52 -2.33 13.94
CA GLY A 170 -4.93 -1.08 13.47
C GLY A 170 -3.66 -1.28 12.64
N MET A 171 -2.78 -2.21 13.04
CA MET A 171 -1.58 -2.57 12.25
C MET A 171 -1.94 -3.23 10.91
N LEU A 172 -2.96 -4.08 10.89
CA LEU A 172 -3.39 -4.78 9.68
C LEU A 172 -3.99 -3.83 8.64
N ILE A 173 -4.83 -2.88 9.07
CA ILE A 173 -5.32 -1.79 8.20
C ILE A 173 -4.13 -1.03 7.62
N LEU A 174 -3.22 -0.56 8.47
CA LEU A 174 -2.08 0.27 8.05
C LEU A 174 -1.12 -0.44 7.09
N ALA A 175 -0.93 -1.76 7.25
CA ALA A 175 -0.15 -2.58 6.33
C ALA A 175 -0.82 -2.69 4.95
N ILE A 176 -2.14 -2.92 4.91
CA ILE A 176 -2.92 -2.97 3.67
C ILE A 176 -2.94 -1.61 2.99
N THR A 177 -3.19 -0.53 3.72
CA THR A 177 -3.14 0.84 3.19
C THR A 177 -1.75 1.16 2.62
N SER A 178 -0.67 0.74 3.28
CA SER A 178 0.70 0.91 2.77
C SER A 178 0.94 0.13 1.46
N LEU A 179 0.45 -1.10 1.38
CA LEU A 179 0.53 -1.92 0.16
C LEU A 179 -0.32 -1.31 -0.97
N THR A 180 -1.49 -0.77 -0.67
CA THR A 180 -2.36 -0.06 -1.64
C THR A 180 -1.66 1.17 -2.20
N ILE A 181 -0.97 1.98 -1.37
CA ILE A 181 -0.14 3.11 -1.86
C ILE A 181 0.93 2.59 -2.82
N TYR A 182 1.64 1.52 -2.45
CA TYR A 182 2.71 0.95 -3.27
C TYR A 182 2.20 0.43 -4.63
N THR A 183 1.07 -0.27 -4.67
CA THR A 183 0.45 -0.75 -5.93
C THR A 183 -0.16 0.34 -6.80
N SER A 184 -0.29 1.56 -6.27
CA SER A 184 -0.96 2.67 -6.96
C SER A 184 -0.01 3.54 -7.77
N VAL A 185 1.31 3.39 -7.62
CA VAL A 185 2.35 4.26 -8.24
C VAL A 185 3.03 3.57 -9.41
#